data_AF-A0A1G0HQD5-F1
#
_entry.id   AF-A0A1G0HQD5-F1
#
_cell.length_a   1.000
_cell.length_b   1.000
_cell.length_c   1.000
_cell.angle_alpha   90.00
_cell.angle_beta   90.00
_cell.angle_gamma   90.00
#
_symmetry.space_group_name_H-M   'P 1'
#
loop_
_entity.id
_entity.type
_entity.pdbx_description
1 polymer ?
#
loop_
_entity_poly.entity_id
_entity_poly.type
_entity_poly.pdbx_seq_one_letter_code
_entity_poly.pdbx_strand_id
1 'polypeptide(L)'
;MIPYPHINPIAIEIGPLKIHWYGLAYLFGIGVAWLLALYRARKPNSRWNAEQVGDLVFCVALGVILGGRIGYMLFYDFSDLIQHPLDLFKVWDGGMSFHGGFLGVLLSMYILSKKTKRHFWDVMDFIAPFVPVGLGAGRIANFINGELWGRVTNVPWAMVFPHTQDQLPRHPSALYEFLLEGVLFFAIMWIFSSKPRPRMAVSGVFSLCYGLFRFVVEFFRQPDQQLGFVAFGWMTRGQELSIPMIVAGMIILVWAYKRS
;
A
#
# COMPACT_ATOMS: atom_id res chain seq x y z
N MET A 1 2.26 -12.86 -26.93
CA MET A 1 3.19 -12.63 -25.79
C MET A 1 3.88 -11.32 -26.03
N ILE A 2 3.94 -10.47 -25.00
CA ILE A 2 4.60 -9.16 -25.08
C ILE A 2 5.98 -9.33 -24.44
N PRO A 3 7.08 -8.93 -25.11
CA PRO A 3 8.39 -8.99 -24.49
C PRO A 3 8.45 -8.04 -23.29
N TYR A 4 9.01 -8.51 -22.18
CA TYR A 4 9.25 -7.64 -21.04
C TYR A 4 10.31 -6.60 -21.42
N PRO A 5 10.07 -5.30 -21.16
CA PRO A 5 11.01 -4.25 -21.53
C PRO A 5 12.32 -4.37 -20.71
N HIS A 6 13.46 -4.10 -21.35
CA HIS A 6 14.73 -4.01 -20.62
C HIS A 6 14.78 -2.69 -19.83
N ILE A 7 14.45 -2.75 -18.54
CA ILE A 7 14.46 -1.58 -17.64
C ILE A 7 15.56 -1.78 -16.58
N ASN A 8 16.44 -0.79 -16.44
CA ASN A 8 17.39 -0.76 -15.34
C ASN A 8 16.66 -0.39 -14.03
N PRO A 9 16.74 -1.20 -12.96
CA PRO A 9 16.11 -0.89 -11.67
C PRO A 9 16.73 0.34 -10.99
N ILE A 10 17.95 0.72 -11.36
CA ILE A 10 18.58 1.97 -10.95
C ILE A 10 18.13 3.07 -11.91
N ALA A 11 17.41 4.05 -11.38
CA ALA A 11 16.91 5.18 -12.14
C ALA A 11 17.99 6.23 -12.38
N ILE A 12 18.81 6.50 -11.37
CA ILE A 12 19.89 7.49 -11.41
C ILE A 12 21.09 6.95 -10.64
N GLU A 13 22.28 7.00 -11.25
CA GLU A 13 23.55 6.58 -10.65
C GLU A 13 24.51 7.78 -10.63
N ILE A 14 24.92 8.21 -9.44
CA ILE A 14 25.87 9.31 -9.23
C ILE A 14 27.01 8.79 -8.35
N GLY A 15 28.05 8.23 -8.97
CA GLY A 15 29.15 7.58 -8.26
C GLY A 15 28.63 6.42 -7.38
N PRO A 16 28.89 6.39 -6.06
CA PRO A 16 28.40 5.34 -5.17
C PRO A 16 26.90 5.47 -4.85
N LEU A 17 26.26 6.61 -5.14
CA LEU A 17 24.85 6.85 -4.84
C LEU A 17 23.97 6.26 -5.96
N LYS A 18 23.18 5.24 -5.61
CA LYS A 18 22.25 4.57 -6.52
C LYS A 18 20.80 4.86 -6.11
N ILE A 19 20.11 5.65 -6.92
CA ILE A 19 18.69 5.96 -6.73
C ILE A 19 17.86 4.95 -7.54
N HIS A 20 17.07 4.15 -6.84
CA HIS A 20 16.23 3.11 -7.43
C HIS A 20 14.84 3.64 -7.76
N TRP A 21 14.17 3.06 -8.76
CA TRP A 21 12.78 3.39 -9.13
C TRP A 21 11.80 3.25 -7.95
N TYR A 22 12.05 2.31 -7.04
CA TYR A 22 11.24 2.13 -5.84
C TYR A 22 11.26 3.36 -4.92
N GLY A 23 12.44 3.96 -4.71
CA GLY A 23 12.57 5.19 -3.93
C GLY A 23 11.85 6.36 -4.60
N LEU A 24 12.00 6.49 -5.92
CA LEU A 24 11.30 7.52 -6.70
C LEU A 24 9.78 7.33 -6.69
N ALA A 25 9.29 6.10 -6.76
CA ALA A 25 7.87 5.78 -6.68
C ALA A 25 7.28 6.15 -5.31
N TYR A 26 8.01 5.88 -4.21
CA TYR A 26 7.59 6.35 -2.89
C TYR A 26 7.55 7.87 -2.79
N LEU A 27 8.60 8.57 -3.27
CA LEU A 27 8.63 10.03 -3.29
C LEU A 27 7.48 10.61 -4.12
N PHE A 28 7.21 10.04 -5.30
CA PHE A 28 6.08 10.41 -6.14
C PHE A 28 4.74 10.19 -5.41
N GLY A 29 4.54 9.01 -4.82
CA GLY A 29 3.33 8.67 -4.09
C GLY A 29 3.05 9.62 -2.93
N ILE A 30 4.07 9.90 -2.11
CA ILE A 30 4.00 10.84 -0.98
C ILE A 30 3.76 12.27 -1.47
N GLY A 31 4.49 12.71 -2.50
CA GLY A 31 4.36 14.06 -3.06
C GLY A 31 2.98 14.33 -3.64
N VAL A 32 2.44 13.40 -4.44
CA VAL A 32 1.09 13.54 -5.01
C VAL A 32 0.03 13.45 -3.91
N ALA A 33 0.15 12.52 -2.96
CA ALA A 33 -0.75 12.44 -1.82
C ALA A 33 -0.78 13.74 -1.01
N TRP A 34 0.39 14.35 -0.79
CA TRP A 34 0.52 15.63 -0.09
C TRP A 34 -0.19 16.77 -0.86
N LEU A 35 0.04 16.89 -2.16
CA LEU A 35 -0.60 17.92 -2.99
C LEU A 35 -2.13 17.75 -3.02
N LEU A 36 -2.62 16.52 -3.13
CA LEU A 36 -4.05 16.22 -3.10
C LEU A 36 -4.67 16.49 -1.71
N ALA A 37 -3.94 16.20 -0.63
CA ALA A 37 -4.37 16.51 0.73
C ALA A 37 -4.43 18.02 0.97
N LEU A 38 -3.45 18.79 0.48
CA LEU A 38 -3.49 20.26 0.50
C LEU A 38 -4.68 20.79 -0.30
N TYR A 39 -4.95 20.24 -1.47
CA TYR A 39 -6.12 20.60 -2.27
C TYR A 39 -7.42 20.37 -1.50
N ARG A 40 -7.55 19.24 -0.79
CA ARG A 40 -8.73 18.93 0.05
C ARG A 40 -8.83 19.86 1.26
N ALA A 41 -7.72 20.12 1.94
CA ALA A 41 -7.67 21.02 3.10
C ALA A 41 -8.13 22.45 2.76
N ARG A 42 -7.89 22.91 1.53
CA ARG A 42 -8.34 24.23 1.05
C ARG A 42 -9.84 24.32 0.75
N LYS A 43 -10.59 23.21 0.75
CA LYS A 43 -12.03 23.24 0.48
C LYS A 43 -12.80 23.81 1.68
N PRO A 44 -13.92 24.53 1.44
CA PRO A 44 -14.80 24.96 2.51
C PRO A 44 -15.18 23.78 3.41
N ASN A 45 -15.21 24.00 4.73
CA ASN A 45 -15.58 23.01 5.73
C ASN A 45 -14.64 21.80 5.86
N SER A 46 -13.44 21.79 5.25
CA SER A 46 -12.50 20.65 5.37
C SER A 46 -12.06 20.38 6.81
N ARG A 47 -12.10 21.37 7.71
CA ARG A 47 -11.57 21.29 9.09
C ARG A 47 -10.07 20.96 9.18
N TRP A 48 -9.33 20.95 8.07
CA TRP A 48 -7.89 20.74 7.98
C TRP A 48 -7.22 22.00 7.46
N ASN A 49 -6.00 22.29 7.91
CA ASN A 49 -5.17 23.36 7.35
C ASN A 49 -3.86 22.78 6.76
N ALA A 50 -3.09 23.62 6.07
CA ALA A 50 -1.89 23.17 5.36
C ALA A 50 -0.80 22.61 6.30
N GLU A 51 -0.63 23.20 7.48
CA GLU A 51 0.31 22.75 8.50
C GLU A 51 -0.05 21.35 9.01
N GLN A 52 -1.31 21.13 9.36
CA GLN A 52 -1.82 19.84 9.81
C GLN A 52 -1.73 18.76 8.73
N VAL A 53 -1.83 19.13 7.45
CA VAL A 53 -1.58 18.21 6.34
C VAL A 53 -0.10 17.84 6.28
N GLY A 54 0.81 18.80 6.48
CA GLY A 54 2.24 18.54 6.60
C GLY A 54 2.56 17.57 7.74
N ASP A 55 2.04 17.84 8.93
CA ASP A 55 2.17 16.97 10.11
C ASP A 55 1.64 15.57 9.83
N LEU A 56 0.49 15.48 9.16
CA LEU A 56 -0.13 14.21 8.81
C LEU A 56 0.76 13.39 7.88
N VAL A 57 1.25 13.98 6.79
CA VAL A 57 2.11 13.28 5.83
C VAL A 57 3.41 12.85 6.50
N PHE A 58 3.98 13.71 7.33
CA PHE A 58 5.18 13.39 8.11
C PHE A 58 4.93 12.22 9.09
N CYS A 59 3.84 12.25 9.86
CA CYS A 59 3.48 11.17 10.78
C CYS A 59 3.19 9.85 10.06
N VAL A 60 2.57 9.88 8.87
CA VAL A 60 2.38 8.68 8.04
C VAL A 60 3.73 8.13 7.58
N ALA A 61 4.60 8.97 7.03
CA ALA A 61 5.92 8.55 6.56
C ALA A 61 6.76 7.94 7.69
N LEU A 62 6.80 8.58 8.86
CA LEU A 62 7.46 8.03 10.05
C LEU A 62 6.82 6.72 10.50
N GLY A 63 5.49 6.63 10.51
CA GLY A 63 4.77 5.41 10.88
C GLY A 63 5.13 4.22 9.98
N VAL A 64 5.21 4.44 8.67
CA VAL A 64 5.63 3.42 7.70
C VAL A 64 7.09 3.01 7.94
N ILE A 65 8.01 3.96 8.05
CA ILE A 65 9.45 3.68 8.17
C ILE A 65 9.78 3.02 9.51
N LEU A 66 9.37 3.64 10.61
CA LEU A 66 9.67 3.14 11.95
C LEU A 66 8.90 1.86 12.23
N GLY A 67 7.59 1.84 11.94
CA GLY A 67 6.77 0.65 12.12
C GLY A 67 7.27 -0.51 11.27
N GLY A 68 7.64 -0.24 10.01
CA GLY A 68 8.15 -1.27 9.10
C GLY A 68 9.46 -1.86 9.59
N ARG A 69 10.40 -1.03 10.03
CA ARG A 69 11.69 -1.50 10.53
C ARG A 69 11.57 -2.23 11.86
N ILE A 70 10.86 -1.65 12.84
CA ILE A 70 10.59 -2.28 14.13
C ILE A 70 9.88 -3.61 13.95
N GLY A 71 8.84 -3.64 13.11
CA GLY A 71 8.10 -4.87 12.83
C GLY A 71 8.96 -5.92 12.10
N TYR A 72 9.91 -5.51 11.25
CA TYR A 72 10.84 -6.46 10.63
C TYR A 72 11.72 -7.12 11.70
N MET A 73 12.41 -6.30 12.50
CA MET A 73 13.32 -6.78 13.54
C MET A 73 12.58 -7.64 14.58
N LEU A 74 11.34 -7.29 14.95
CA LEU A 74 10.60 -8.06 15.95
C LEU A 74 10.00 -9.37 15.41
N PHE A 75 9.50 -9.38 14.18
CA PHE A 75 8.75 -10.53 13.66
C PHE A 75 9.59 -11.50 12.82
N TYR A 76 10.69 -11.02 12.24
CA TYR A 76 11.50 -11.80 11.31
C TYR A 76 12.96 -11.95 11.75
N ASP A 77 13.52 -10.96 12.45
CA ASP A 77 14.95 -10.92 12.77
C ASP A 77 15.25 -10.64 14.26
N PHE A 78 14.45 -11.24 15.14
CA PHE A 78 14.48 -10.93 16.57
C PHE A 78 15.80 -11.35 17.24
N SER A 79 16.42 -12.41 16.73
CA SER A 79 17.73 -12.86 17.20
C SER A 79 18.81 -11.81 16.95
N ASP A 80 18.84 -11.21 15.76
CA ASP A 80 19.78 -10.15 15.42
C ASP A 80 19.52 -8.90 16.27
N LEU A 81 18.26 -8.53 16.47
CA LEU A 81 17.90 -7.40 17.34
C LEU A 81 18.45 -7.52 18.77
N ILE A 82 18.49 -8.74 19.33
CA ILE A 82 19.05 -8.98 20.66
C ILE A 82 20.58 -8.86 20.66
N GLN A 83 21.24 -9.37 19.62
CA GLN A 83 22.70 -9.41 19.53
C GLN A 83 23.28 -8.04 19.12
N HIS A 84 22.57 -7.32 18.26
CA HIS A 84 22.97 -6.05 17.66
C HIS A 84 21.81 -5.04 17.69
N PRO A 85 21.44 -4.48 18.85
CA PRO A 85 20.26 -3.63 18.99
C PRO A 85 20.31 -2.33 18.16
N LEU A 86 21.51 -1.86 17.79
CA LEU A 86 21.67 -0.68 16.93
C LEU A 86 21.25 -0.95 15.47
N ASP A 87 21.12 -2.22 15.08
CA ASP A 87 20.70 -2.61 13.73
C ASP A 87 19.26 -2.19 13.48
N LEU A 88 18.48 -1.95 14.54
CA LEU A 88 17.17 -1.31 14.44
C LEU A 88 17.19 0.00 13.65
N PHE A 89 18.28 0.78 13.70
CA PHE A 89 18.40 2.06 12.99
C PHE A 89 18.94 1.95 11.56
N LYS A 90 19.46 0.78 11.18
CA LYS A 90 20.04 0.53 9.84
C LYS A 90 18.95 0.29 8.80
N VAL A 91 18.12 1.31 8.56
CA VAL A 91 17.02 1.25 7.58
C VAL A 91 17.50 1.12 6.13
N TRP A 92 18.78 1.40 5.86
CA TRP A 92 19.40 1.29 4.54
C TRP A 92 19.84 -0.14 4.18
N ASP A 93 19.93 -1.05 5.15
CA ASP A 93 20.28 -2.46 4.91
C ASP A 93 19.09 -3.29 4.37
N GLY A 94 17.95 -2.63 4.14
CA GLY A 94 16.70 -3.29 3.77
C GLY A 94 15.95 -3.82 5.00
N GLY A 95 15.10 -4.83 4.83
CA GLY A 95 14.35 -5.42 5.94
C GLY A 95 13.24 -4.52 6.48
N MET A 96 12.08 -4.56 5.82
CA MET A 96 10.88 -3.78 6.18
C MET A 96 9.67 -4.70 6.23
N SER A 97 8.91 -4.63 7.33
CA SER A 97 7.67 -5.39 7.51
C SER A 97 6.46 -4.57 7.07
N PHE A 98 5.68 -5.11 6.15
CA PHE A 98 4.39 -4.50 5.76
C PHE A 98 3.45 -4.35 6.97
N HIS A 99 3.29 -5.41 7.76
CA HIS A 99 2.42 -5.41 8.95
C HIS A 99 2.92 -4.40 10.00
N GLY A 100 4.23 -4.32 10.20
CA GLY A 100 4.85 -3.33 11.07
C GLY A 100 4.55 -1.91 10.60
N GLY A 101 4.73 -1.62 9.31
CA GLY A 101 4.44 -0.31 8.73
C GLY A 101 2.97 0.07 8.85
N PHE A 102 2.06 -0.87 8.60
CA PHE A 102 0.62 -0.66 8.75
C PHE A 102 0.23 -0.32 10.20
N LEU A 103 0.72 -1.09 11.18
CA LEU A 103 0.49 -0.81 12.60
C LEU A 103 1.11 0.54 13.03
N GLY A 104 2.31 0.85 12.53
CA GLY A 104 2.97 2.13 12.75
C GLY A 104 2.13 3.30 12.24
N VAL A 105 1.54 3.20 11.05
CA VAL A 105 0.63 4.22 10.52
C VAL A 105 -0.63 4.34 11.38
N LEU A 106 -1.27 3.24 11.77
CA LEU A 106 -2.46 3.28 12.63
C LEU A 106 -2.17 3.98 13.97
N LEU A 107 -1.02 3.67 14.58
CA LEU A 107 -0.56 4.32 15.81
C LEU A 107 -0.29 5.80 15.59
N SER A 108 0.41 6.18 14.51
CA SER A 108 0.63 7.57 14.13
C SER A 108 -0.68 8.34 13.96
N MET A 109 -1.67 7.75 13.30
CA MET A 109 -2.98 8.38 13.09
C MET A 109 -3.78 8.49 14.40
N TYR A 110 -3.65 7.50 15.28
CA TYR A 110 -4.23 7.57 16.61
C TYR A 110 -3.61 8.72 17.42
N ILE A 111 -2.29 8.84 17.48
CA ILE A 111 -1.59 9.92 18.18
C ILE A 111 -1.97 11.29 17.58
N LEU A 112 -1.97 11.41 16.26
CA LEU A 112 -2.33 12.63 15.55
C LEU A 112 -3.78 13.05 15.83
N SER A 113 -4.71 12.08 15.91
CA SER A 113 -6.12 12.35 16.25
C SER A 113 -6.24 13.00 17.64
N LYS A 114 -5.44 12.56 18.61
CA LYS A 114 -5.41 13.15 19.96
C LYS A 114 -4.81 14.55 19.95
N LYS A 115 -3.67 14.74 19.27
CA LYS A 115 -3.01 16.05 19.15
C LYS A 115 -3.91 17.08 18.48
N THR A 116 -4.68 16.66 17.48
CA THR A 116 -5.57 17.55 16.73
C THR A 116 -6.99 17.65 17.29
N LYS A 117 -7.27 16.97 18.42
CA LYS A 117 -8.60 16.92 19.05
C LYS A 117 -9.71 16.46 18.08
N ARG A 118 -9.38 15.51 17.19
CA ARG A 118 -10.29 14.91 16.22
C ARG A 118 -10.65 13.49 16.60
N HIS A 119 -11.78 13.00 16.11
CA HIS A 119 -12.06 11.59 16.20
C HIS A 119 -11.07 10.81 15.30
N PHE A 120 -10.60 9.65 15.75
CA PHE A 120 -9.68 8.80 14.97
C PHE A 120 -10.18 8.56 13.53
N TRP A 121 -11.43 8.15 13.39
CA TRP A 121 -12.08 7.97 12.08
C TRP A 121 -12.13 9.23 11.20
N ASP A 122 -12.17 10.45 11.77
CA ASP A 122 -12.12 11.67 10.95
C ASP A 122 -10.74 11.82 10.28
N VAL A 123 -9.67 11.37 10.96
CA VAL A 123 -8.32 11.33 10.41
C VAL A 123 -8.23 10.22 9.36
N MET A 124 -8.72 9.02 9.67
CA MET A 124 -8.70 7.88 8.74
C MET A 124 -9.50 8.16 7.45
N ASP A 125 -10.69 8.73 7.57
CA ASP A 125 -11.52 9.12 6.43
C ASP A 125 -10.86 10.19 5.56
N PHE A 126 -10.09 11.10 6.18
CA PHE A 126 -9.35 12.11 5.44
C PHE A 126 -8.19 11.52 4.65
N ILE A 127 -7.42 10.57 5.21
CA ILE A 127 -6.23 10.01 4.54
C ILE A 127 -6.56 8.96 3.49
N ALA A 128 -7.63 8.20 3.68
CA ALA A 128 -7.95 7.02 2.88
C ALA A 128 -7.97 7.27 1.37
N PRO A 129 -8.47 8.42 0.85
CA PRO A 129 -8.46 8.69 -0.58
C PRO A 129 -7.09 8.90 -1.22
N PHE A 130 -6.05 9.17 -0.44
CA PHE A 130 -4.70 9.42 -0.96
C PHE A 130 -3.84 8.15 -0.99
N VAL A 131 -4.15 7.16 -0.15
CA VAL A 131 -3.40 5.90 -0.04
C VAL A 131 -3.26 5.14 -1.37
N PRO A 132 -4.31 5.04 -2.23
CA PRO A 132 -4.18 4.32 -3.51
C PRO A 132 -3.10 4.88 -4.44
N VAL A 133 -2.76 6.16 -4.32
CA VAL A 133 -1.68 6.78 -5.11
C VAL A 133 -0.33 6.13 -4.78
N GLY A 134 -0.04 5.95 -3.49
CA GLY A 134 1.18 5.28 -3.04
C GLY A 134 1.19 3.80 -3.42
N LEU A 135 0.06 3.10 -3.29
CA LEU A 135 -0.08 1.71 -3.73
C LEU A 135 0.23 1.59 -5.23
N GLY A 136 -0.46 2.37 -6.07
CA GLY A 136 -0.25 2.36 -7.52
C GLY A 136 1.20 2.64 -7.92
N ALA A 137 1.83 3.67 -7.33
CA ALA A 137 3.23 3.98 -7.58
C ALA A 137 4.15 2.79 -7.23
N GLY A 138 3.92 2.17 -6.07
CA GLY A 138 4.66 0.96 -5.66
C GLY A 138 4.50 -0.19 -6.66
N ARG A 139 3.30 -0.42 -7.20
CA ARG A 139 3.06 -1.47 -8.21
C ARG A 139 3.78 -1.22 -9.52
N ILE A 140 3.91 0.03 -9.94
CA ILE A 140 4.74 0.39 -11.09
C ILE A 140 6.21 0.11 -10.81
N ALA A 141 6.70 0.40 -9.60
CA ALA A 141 8.06 0.05 -9.22
C ALA A 141 8.29 -1.47 -9.17
N ASN A 142 7.33 -2.26 -8.66
CA ASN A 142 7.39 -3.71 -8.73
C ASN A 142 7.48 -4.20 -10.18
N PHE A 143 6.66 -3.62 -11.07
CA PHE A 143 6.72 -3.96 -12.49
C PHE A 143 8.08 -3.63 -13.09
N ILE A 144 8.64 -2.43 -12.85
CA ILE A 144 9.96 -2.00 -13.36
C ILE A 144 11.09 -2.91 -12.87
N ASN A 145 11.03 -3.32 -11.60
CA ASN A 145 12.00 -4.24 -11.00
C ASN A 145 11.82 -5.68 -11.48
N GLY A 146 10.78 -5.99 -12.28
CA GLY A 146 10.50 -7.33 -12.75
C GLY A 146 10.17 -8.30 -11.61
N GLU A 147 9.53 -7.83 -10.54
CA GLU A 147 9.15 -8.61 -9.36
C GLU A 147 7.62 -8.75 -9.22
N LEU A 148 7.18 -9.60 -8.29
CA LEU A 148 5.75 -9.87 -8.01
C LEU A 148 4.93 -10.27 -9.25
N TRP A 149 5.54 -11.06 -10.15
CA TRP A 149 4.88 -11.61 -11.33
C TRP A 149 3.79 -12.63 -10.97
N GLY A 150 2.92 -12.88 -11.93
CA GLY A 150 1.76 -13.74 -11.76
C GLY A 150 2.01 -15.21 -12.10
N ARG A 151 0.93 -15.97 -12.10
CA ARG A 151 0.91 -17.38 -12.52
C ARG A 151 1.25 -17.51 -14.00
N VAL A 152 1.79 -18.67 -14.37
CA VAL A 152 2.02 -19.05 -15.77
C VAL A 152 0.69 -19.05 -16.52
N THR A 153 0.69 -18.53 -17.73
CA THR A 153 -0.54 -18.32 -18.52
C THR A 153 -0.23 -18.19 -20.01
N ASN A 154 -1.27 -18.39 -20.83
CA ASN A 154 -1.17 -18.32 -22.29
C ASN A 154 -1.92 -17.11 -22.89
N VAL A 155 -2.34 -16.14 -22.07
CA VAL A 155 -3.03 -14.94 -22.55
C VAL A 155 -2.11 -14.10 -23.46
N PRO A 156 -2.65 -13.36 -24.46
CA PRO A 156 -1.82 -12.72 -25.48
C PRO A 156 -0.86 -11.63 -24.93
N TRP A 157 -1.20 -11.02 -23.80
CA TRP A 157 -0.38 -10.01 -23.10
C TRP A 157 0.51 -10.59 -21.98
N ALA A 158 0.65 -11.91 -21.88
CA ALA A 158 1.60 -12.52 -20.95
C ALA A 158 3.04 -12.11 -21.29
N MET A 159 3.86 -12.00 -20.24
CA MET A 159 5.26 -11.55 -20.31
C MET A 159 6.19 -12.58 -19.68
N VAL A 160 7.40 -12.71 -20.21
CA VAL A 160 8.48 -13.49 -19.58
C VAL A 160 9.34 -12.53 -18.77
N PHE A 161 9.45 -12.77 -17.47
CA PHE A 161 10.12 -11.86 -16.54
C PHE A 161 11.63 -12.18 -16.42
N PRO A 162 12.50 -11.17 -16.24
CA PRO A 162 13.95 -11.35 -16.32
C PRO A 162 14.53 -12.26 -15.22
N HIS A 163 13.85 -12.36 -14.07
CA HIS A 163 14.32 -13.13 -12.91
C HIS A 163 13.71 -14.53 -12.80
N THR A 164 12.86 -14.93 -13.74
CA THR A 164 12.25 -16.27 -13.73
C THR A 164 13.18 -17.30 -14.38
N GLN A 165 13.56 -18.35 -13.62
CA GLN A 165 14.45 -19.41 -14.13
C GLN A 165 13.82 -20.27 -15.23
N ASP A 166 12.50 -20.44 -15.19
CA ASP A 166 11.75 -21.29 -16.12
C ASP A 166 11.42 -20.59 -17.45
N GLN A 167 11.64 -19.28 -17.55
CA GLN A 167 11.35 -18.45 -18.73
C GLN A 167 9.90 -18.62 -19.25
N LEU A 168 8.97 -18.98 -18.36
CA LEU A 168 7.57 -19.20 -18.73
C LEU A 168 6.79 -17.88 -18.78
N PRO A 169 5.84 -17.74 -19.73
CA PRO A 169 5.01 -16.55 -19.83
C PRO A 169 4.03 -16.46 -18.66
N ARG A 170 3.95 -15.29 -18.03
CA ARG A 170 3.20 -15.05 -16.80
C ARG A 170 2.32 -13.83 -16.91
N HIS A 171 1.27 -13.79 -16.09
CA HIS A 171 0.47 -12.59 -15.93
C HIS A 171 1.33 -11.46 -15.36
N PRO A 172 1.32 -10.24 -15.93
CA PRO A 172 1.90 -9.07 -15.28
C PRO A 172 1.01 -8.57 -14.13
N SER A 173 0.92 -9.34 -13.05
CA SER A 173 0.04 -9.05 -11.90
C SER A 173 0.31 -7.69 -11.26
N ALA A 174 1.55 -7.22 -11.24
CA ALA A 174 1.88 -5.86 -10.80
C ALA A 174 1.12 -4.78 -11.58
N LEU A 175 0.90 -4.96 -12.90
CA LEU A 175 0.09 -4.03 -13.70
C LEU A 175 -1.41 -4.16 -13.39
N TYR A 176 -1.89 -5.36 -13.06
CA TYR A 176 -3.28 -5.54 -12.61
C TYR A 176 -3.51 -4.89 -11.26
N GLU A 177 -2.56 -5.02 -10.32
CA GLU A 177 -2.56 -4.33 -9.03
C GLU A 177 -2.49 -2.81 -9.23
N PHE A 178 -1.66 -2.31 -10.14
CA PHE A 178 -1.63 -0.88 -10.48
C PHE A 178 -3.00 -0.37 -10.97
N LEU A 179 -3.66 -1.11 -11.87
CA LEU A 179 -4.96 -0.71 -12.40
C LEU A 179 -6.07 -0.79 -11.35
N LEU A 180 -6.10 -1.85 -10.55
CA LEU A 180 -7.16 -2.08 -9.55
C LEU A 180 -6.88 -1.35 -8.23
N GLU A 181 -5.77 -1.66 -7.56
CA GLU A 181 -5.38 -1.09 -6.25
C GLU A 181 -4.83 0.34 -6.36
N GLY A 182 -4.40 0.78 -7.55
CA GLY A 182 -3.95 2.14 -7.81
C GLY A 182 -5.03 3.00 -8.47
N VAL A 183 -5.23 2.85 -9.78
CA VAL A 183 -6.03 3.77 -10.61
C VAL A 183 -7.52 3.71 -10.26
N LEU A 184 -8.14 2.52 -10.35
CA LEU A 184 -9.56 2.35 -10.09
C LEU A 184 -9.89 2.66 -8.63
N PHE A 185 -9.05 2.17 -7.70
CA PHE A 185 -9.23 2.44 -6.28
C PHE A 185 -9.13 3.93 -5.97
N PHE A 186 -8.14 4.63 -6.51
CA PHE A 186 -8.04 6.08 -6.39
C PHE A 186 -9.30 6.78 -6.92
N ALA A 187 -9.77 6.42 -8.11
CA ALA A 187 -10.95 7.04 -8.71
C ALA A 187 -12.20 6.86 -7.82
N ILE A 188 -12.45 5.65 -7.33
CA ILE A 188 -13.57 5.36 -6.42
C ILE A 188 -13.45 6.20 -5.16
N MET A 189 -12.28 6.19 -4.51
CA MET A 189 -12.09 6.90 -3.25
C MET A 189 -12.18 8.41 -3.42
N TRP A 190 -11.59 8.95 -4.48
CA TRP A 190 -11.60 10.37 -4.77
C TRP A 190 -13.01 10.88 -5.04
N ILE A 191 -13.78 10.16 -5.86
CA ILE A 191 -15.17 10.50 -6.20
C ILE A 191 -16.06 10.31 -4.97
N PHE A 192 -15.97 9.18 -4.26
CA PHE A 192 -16.83 8.88 -3.12
C PHE A 192 -16.68 9.90 -1.98
N SER A 193 -15.43 10.29 -1.69
CA SER A 193 -15.08 11.28 -0.67
C SER A 193 -15.26 12.74 -1.12
N SER A 194 -15.63 13.00 -2.39
CA SER A 194 -15.87 14.37 -2.89
C SER A 194 -17.12 15.03 -2.31
N LYS A 195 -18.04 14.23 -1.76
CA LYS A 195 -19.30 14.67 -1.14
C LYS A 195 -19.23 14.48 0.39
N PRO A 196 -20.02 15.23 1.18
CA PRO A 196 -20.15 14.97 2.61
C PRO A 196 -20.60 13.52 2.85
N ARG A 197 -19.90 12.82 3.74
CA ARG A 197 -20.20 11.44 4.13
C ARG A 197 -20.28 11.33 5.65
N PRO A 198 -21.08 10.41 6.18
CA PRO A 198 -21.01 10.05 7.58
C PRO A 198 -19.60 9.60 7.96
N ARG A 199 -19.21 9.89 9.21
CA ARG A 199 -17.95 9.39 9.78
C ARG A 199 -17.86 7.88 9.61
N MET A 200 -16.66 7.38 9.34
CA MET A 200 -16.28 6.00 9.04
C MET A 200 -16.67 5.52 7.65
N ALA A 201 -17.55 6.20 6.91
CA ALA A 201 -18.02 5.70 5.63
C ALA A 201 -16.88 5.63 4.59
N VAL A 202 -15.97 6.61 4.58
CA VAL A 202 -14.84 6.62 3.63
C VAL A 202 -13.86 5.48 3.97
N SER A 203 -13.52 5.29 5.24
CA SER A 203 -12.70 4.18 5.71
C SER A 203 -13.34 2.81 5.44
N GLY A 204 -14.67 2.72 5.55
CA GLY A 204 -15.42 1.50 5.22
C GLY A 204 -15.35 1.15 3.73
N VAL A 205 -15.54 2.13 2.84
CA VAL A 205 -15.34 1.93 1.40
C VAL A 205 -13.89 1.55 1.10
N PHE A 206 -12.93 2.21 1.73
CA PHE A 206 -11.51 1.89 1.58
C PHE A 206 -11.23 0.41 1.87
N SER A 207 -11.64 -0.08 3.06
CA SER A 207 -11.40 -1.47 3.47
C SER A 207 -12.11 -2.46 2.54
N LEU A 208 -13.34 -2.15 2.15
CA LEU A 208 -14.13 -3.00 1.25
C LEU A 208 -13.48 -3.09 -0.13
N CYS A 209 -13.15 -1.95 -0.74
CA CYS A 209 -12.55 -1.89 -2.07
C CYS A 209 -11.17 -2.56 -2.10
N TYR A 210 -10.29 -2.24 -1.15
CA TYR A 210 -8.96 -2.85 -1.09
C TYR A 210 -9.07 -4.38 -0.96
N GLY A 211 -9.91 -4.87 -0.04
CA GLY A 211 -10.13 -6.31 0.12
C GLY A 211 -10.68 -6.96 -1.15
N LEU A 212 -11.65 -6.36 -1.83
CA LEU A 212 -12.19 -6.89 -3.08
C LEU A 212 -11.15 -6.93 -4.20
N PHE A 213 -10.40 -5.83 -4.40
CA PHE A 213 -9.37 -5.77 -5.44
C PHE A 213 -8.25 -6.77 -5.18
N ARG A 214 -7.78 -6.84 -3.94
CA ARG A 214 -6.75 -7.79 -3.54
C ARG A 214 -7.21 -9.23 -3.77
N PHE A 215 -8.43 -9.56 -3.36
CA PHE A 215 -9.01 -10.88 -3.55
C PHE A 215 -9.08 -11.28 -5.03
N VAL A 216 -9.46 -10.35 -5.91
CA VAL A 216 -9.54 -10.58 -7.37
C VAL A 216 -8.16 -10.75 -8.00
N VAL A 217 -7.20 -9.89 -7.67
CA VAL A 217 -5.83 -9.96 -8.23
C VAL A 217 -5.15 -11.28 -7.88
N GLU A 218 -5.38 -11.80 -6.68
CA GLU A 218 -4.73 -13.02 -6.19
C GLU A 218 -5.05 -14.28 -7.02
N PHE A 219 -6.13 -14.27 -7.82
CA PHE A 219 -6.37 -15.33 -8.80
C PHE A 219 -5.31 -15.36 -9.91
N PHE A 220 -4.72 -14.21 -10.23
CA PHE A 220 -3.68 -14.07 -11.24
C PHE A 220 -2.26 -14.08 -10.65
N ARG A 221 -2.13 -13.80 -9.35
CA ARG A 221 -0.83 -13.75 -8.65
C ARG A 221 -0.31 -15.16 -8.38
N GLN A 222 0.99 -15.36 -8.54
CA GLN A 222 1.62 -16.59 -8.09
C GLN A 222 1.74 -16.53 -6.56
N PRO A 223 1.25 -17.54 -5.81
CA PRO A 223 1.42 -17.56 -4.36
C PRO A 223 2.91 -17.59 -4.01
N ASP A 224 3.26 -16.96 -2.90
CA ASP A 224 4.66 -16.90 -2.45
C ASP A 224 5.15 -18.33 -2.20
N GLN A 225 6.35 -18.68 -2.73
CA GLN A 225 6.85 -20.05 -2.77
C GLN A 225 6.90 -20.73 -1.38
N GLN A 226 7.09 -19.94 -0.32
CA GLN A 226 7.18 -20.42 1.07
C GLN A 226 5.82 -20.76 1.68
N LEU A 227 4.72 -20.17 1.19
CA LEU A 227 3.38 -20.33 1.77
C LEU A 227 2.46 -21.20 0.92
N GLY A 228 2.61 -21.15 -0.41
CA GLY A 228 1.73 -21.88 -1.33
C GLY A 228 0.26 -21.49 -1.17
N PHE A 229 -0.64 -22.46 -1.40
CA PHE A 229 -2.07 -22.30 -1.13
C PHE A 229 -2.38 -22.64 0.32
N VAL A 230 -3.00 -21.70 1.04
CA VAL A 230 -3.22 -21.78 2.49
C VAL A 230 -4.53 -22.47 2.86
N ALA A 231 -5.49 -22.50 1.95
CA ALA A 231 -6.79 -23.16 2.19
C ALA A 231 -7.38 -23.74 0.90
N PHE A 232 -8.11 -24.85 1.05
CA PHE A 232 -8.94 -25.49 0.02
C PHE A 232 -8.23 -25.82 -1.32
N GLY A 233 -6.90 -25.80 -1.37
CA GLY A 233 -6.11 -26.10 -2.57
C GLY A 233 -6.09 -25.01 -3.66
N TRP A 234 -6.73 -23.86 -3.43
CA TRP A 234 -6.78 -22.76 -4.42
C TRP A 234 -6.60 -21.36 -3.81
N MET A 235 -6.76 -21.23 -2.49
CA MET A 235 -6.82 -19.94 -1.81
C MET A 235 -5.44 -19.48 -1.37
N THR A 236 -5.06 -18.25 -1.71
CA THR A 236 -3.78 -17.65 -1.30
C THR A 236 -3.90 -16.90 0.03
N ARG A 237 -2.76 -16.63 0.70
CA ARG A 237 -2.74 -15.83 1.93
C ARG A 237 -3.32 -14.43 1.73
N GLY A 238 -3.11 -13.84 0.54
CA GLY A 238 -3.70 -12.55 0.18
C GLY A 238 -5.23 -12.60 0.14
N GLN A 239 -5.83 -13.68 -0.36
CA GLN A 239 -7.29 -13.87 -0.36
C GLN A 239 -7.83 -14.05 1.05
N GLU A 240 -7.13 -14.82 1.89
CA GLU A 240 -7.52 -15.05 3.28
C GLU A 240 -7.57 -13.75 4.08
N LEU A 241 -6.53 -12.92 3.97
CA LEU A 241 -6.47 -11.62 4.65
C LEU A 241 -7.45 -10.59 4.05
N SER A 242 -7.85 -10.76 2.80
CA SER A 242 -8.83 -9.89 2.15
C SER A 242 -10.24 -10.08 2.68
N ILE A 243 -10.63 -11.30 3.07
CA ILE A 243 -11.98 -11.59 3.56
C ILE A 243 -12.33 -10.78 4.83
N PRO A 244 -11.49 -10.78 5.89
CA PRO A 244 -11.74 -9.93 7.06
C PRO A 244 -11.85 -8.45 6.71
N MET A 245 -11.06 -7.96 5.76
CA MET A 245 -11.14 -6.55 5.32
C MET A 245 -12.45 -6.22 4.61
N ILE A 246 -12.96 -7.14 3.78
CA ILE A 246 -14.25 -7.02 3.10
C ILE A 246 -15.38 -6.99 4.15
N VAL A 247 -15.37 -7.94 5.09
CA VAL A 247 -16.37 -8.04 6.15
C VAL A 247 -16.33 -6.80 7.06
N ALA A 248 -15.14 -6.39 7.51
CA ALA A 248 -14.98 -5.19 8.32
C ALA A 248 -15.45 -3.92 7.58
N GLY A 249 -15.12 -3.79 6.29
CA GLY A 249 -15.58 -2.68 5.45
C GLY A 249 -17.11 -2.61 5.36
N MET A 250 -17.78 -3.75 5.15
CA MET A 250 -19.25 -3.82 5.14
C MET A 250 -19.85 -3.44 6.50
N ILE A 251 -19.33 -3.97 7.61
CA ILE A 251 -19.80 -3.65 8.96
C ILE A 251 -19.65 -2.15 9.26
N ILE A 252 -18.47 -1.59 8.95
CA ILE A 252 -18.18 -0.17 9.15
C ILE A 252 -19.14 0.70 8.34
N LEU A 253 -19.41 0.36 7.08
CA LEU A 253 -20.35 1.09 6.23
C LEU A 253 -21.77 1.05 6.76
N VAL A 254 -22.28 -0.13 7.11
CA VAL A 254 -23.62 -0.27 7.70
C VAL A 254 -23.72 0.54 8.98
N TRP A 255 -22.69 0.52 9.81
CA TRP A 255 -22.68 1.25 11.08
C TRP A 255 -22.63 2.76 10.89
N ALA A 256 -21.82 3.25 9.94
CA ALA A 256 -21.70 4.66 9.60
C ALA A 256 -23.07 5.24 9.21
N TYR A 257 -23.77 4.59 8.28
CA TYR A 257 -25.06 5.07 7.77
C TYR A 257 -26.24 4.86 8.74
N LYS A 258 -26.19 3.87 9.64
CA LYS A 258 -27.22 3.69 10.68
C LYS A 258 -27.16 4.76 11.79
N ARG A 259 -26.00 5.38 12.00
CA ARG A 259 -25.80 6.42 13.02
C ARG A 259 -25.90 7.85 12.47
N SER A 260 -26.18 7.98 11.18
CA SER A 260 -26.24 9.27 10.46
C SER A 260 -27.57 9.98 10.64
#